data_AF-A0A398DUJ9-F1
#
_entry.id   AF-A0A398DUJ9-F1
#
_cell.length_a   1.000
_cell.length_b   1.000
_cell.length_c   1.000
_cell.angle_alpha   90.00
_cell.angle_beta   90.00
_cell.angle_gamma   90.00
#
_symmetry.space_group_name_H-M   'P 1'
#
loop_
_entity.id
_entity.type
_entity.pdbx_description
1 polymer ?
#
loop_
_entity_poly.entity_id
_entity_poly.type
_entity_poly.pdbx_seq_one_letter_code
_entity_poly.pdbx_strand_id
1 'polypeptide(L)'
;MRLKRAVAIVLTAGVVVACAGCRPKAVSIPVNGLPSIVVETMHEEGETLRYSIRAGYPQFRSTLPAGALEKVNKAISTMVLPDIAGLKQNAADDAAWAAKNPSEAGQLPVDQSSFLNTEYEIPYLTNDLVSVRIRFETYSAGAAHGMSFTYVLNARLSDGEILDTEGLFLDGKQGLQWLSQYCVTDLKSQ
;
A
#
# COMPACT_ATOMS: atom_id res chain seq x y z
N MET A 1 -19.44 33.49 -32.58
CA MET A 1 -19.37 32.78 -33.87
C MET A 1 -19.61 31.30 -33.61
N ARG A 2 -20.66 30.73 -34.22
CA ARG A 2 -21.04 29.32 -34.15
C ARG A 2 -20.45 28.62 -35.37
N LEU A 3 -19.69 27.53 -35.19
CA LEU A 3 -19.52 26.53 -36.24
C LEU A 3 -19.84 25.16 -35.69
N LYS A 4 -21.01 24.66 -36.10
CA LYS A 4 -21.42 23.26 -35.99
C LYS A 4 -20.65 22.49 -37.07
N ARG A 5 -20.06 21.34 -36.73
CA ARG A 5 -19.68 20.32 -37.72
C ARG A 5 -20.34 19.01 -37.32
N ALA A 6 -21.27 18.60 -38.17
CA ALA A 6 -21.89 17.28 -38.19
C ALA A 6 -20.95 16.33 -38.96
N VAL A 7 -20.81 15.09 -38.48
CA VAL A 7 -20.22 13.99 -39.27
C VAL A 7 -21.12 12.78 -39.12
N ALA A 8 -21.40 12.17 -40.27
CA ALA A 8 -22.39 11.15 -40.50
C ALA A 8 -21.97 9.77 -39.98
N ILE A 9 -22.97 9.03 -39.52
CA ILE A 9 -22.91 7.65 -39.03
C ILE A 9 -23.07 6.71 -40.23
N VAL A 10 -22.17 5.74 -40.38
CA VAL A 10 -22.37 4.57 -41.25
C VAL A 10 -22.63 3.37 -40.37
N LEU A 11 -23.89 2.89 -40.37
CA LEU A 11 -24.34 1.67 -39.71
C LEU A 11 -24.08 0.47 -40.62
N THR A 12 -23.21 -0.45 -40.20
CA THR A 12 -23.19 -1.82 -40.73
C THR A 12 -23.98 -2.72 -39.79
N ALA A 13 -25.09 -3.26 -40.29
CA ALA A 13 -25.92 -4.23 -39.59
C ALA A 13 -25.22 -5.60 -39.55
N GLY A 14 -24.74 -5.99 -38.36
CA GLY A 14 -24.28 -7.35 -38.07
C GLY A 14 -25.38 -8.15 -37.40
N VAL A 15 -25.82 -9.22 -38.04
CA VAL A 15 -26.75 -10.21 -37.48
C VAL A 15 -26.07 -10.95 -36.34
N VAL A 16 -26.66 -10.93 -35.14
CA VAL A 16 -26.23 -11.76 -34.00
C VAL A 16 -27.32 -12.77 -33.70
N VAL A 17 -26.98 -14.05 -33.82
CA VAL A 17 -27.79 -15.19 -33.42
C VAL A 17 -27.89 -15.18 -31.89
N ALA A 18 -29.11 -15.04 -31.37
CA ALA A 18 -29.38 -15.04 -29.94
C ALA A 18 -29.52 -16.46 -29.40
N CYS A 19 -28.50 -16.96 -28.69
CA CYS A 19 -28.69 -18.04 -27.73
C CYS A 19 -29.40 -17.46 -26.49
N ALA A 20 -30.71 -17.69 -26.40
CA ALA A 20 -31.46 -17.44 -25.18
C ALA A 20 -31.04 -18.47 -24.12
N GLY A 21 -30.36 -18.04 -23.05
CA GLY A 21 -30.19 -18.91 -21.88
C GLY A 21 -29.09 -18.56 -20.89
N CYS A 22 -27.98 -17.93 -21.31
CA CYS A 22 -26.93 -17.48 -20.40
C CYS A 22 -26.39 -16.15 -20.92
N ARG A 23 -26.73 -15.02 -20.29
CA ARG A 23 -25.95 -13.80 -20.46
C ARG A 23 -24.75 -13.91 -19.50
N PRO A 24 -23.52 -14.19 -19.98
CA PRO A 24 -22.37 -13.75 -19.23
C PRO A 24 -22.52 -12.25 -19.02
N LYS A 25 -22.45 -11.81 -17.76
CA LYS A 25 -22.34 -10.40 -17.42
C LYS A 25 -21.15 -9.90 -18.24
N ALA A 26 -21.39 -8.96 -19.17
CA ALA A 26 -20.33 -8.40 -19.98
C ALA A 26 -19.30 -7.80 -19.02
N VAL A 27 -18.20 -8.51 -18.83
CA VAL A 27 -17.01 -7.96 -18.18
C VAL A 27 -16.41 -7.08 -19.27
N SER A 28 -16.68 -5.78 -19.18
CA SER A 28 -16.02 -4.79 -20.01
C SER A 28 -14.52 -4.98 -19.84
N ILE A 29 -13.83 -5.42 -20.88
CA ILE A 29 -12.38 -5.38 -20.91
C ILE A 29 -12.02 -3.89 -20.81
N PRO A 30 -11.32 -3.45 -19.76
CA PRO A 30 -10.98 -2.04 -19.62
C PRO A 30 -10.11 -1.64 -20.82
N VAL A 31 -10.50 -0.55 -21.46
CA VAL A 31 -9.80 0.07 -22.61
C VAL A 31 -8.42 0.63 -22.20
N ASN A 32 -8.09 0.57 -20.92
CA ASN A 32 -6.86 1.05 -20.33
C ASN A 32 -6.02 -0.16 -19.91
N GLY A 33 -4.78 -0.24 -20.41
CA GLY A 33 -3.83 -1.26 -19.99
C GLY A 33 -3.53 -1.21 -18.49
N LEU A 34 -2.90 -2.27 -17.99
CA LEU A 34 -2.49 -2.38 -16.59
C LEU A 34 -1.73 -1.14 -16.14
N PRO A 35 -1.96 -0.65 -14.90
CA PRO A 35 -1.16 0.44 -14.36
C PRO A 35 0.33 0.10 -14.38
N SER A 36 1.14 1.06 -14.79
CA SER A 36 2.59 0.98 -14.64
C SER A 36 2.98 1.27 -13.20
N ILE A 37 3.97 0.54 -12.69
CA ILE A 37 4.51 0.70 -11.34
C ILE A 37 5.80 1.52 -11.44
N VAL A 38 5.89 2.56 -10.62
CA VAL A 38 7.11 3.35 -10.39
C VAL A 38 7.46 3.21 -8.92
N VAL A 39 8.72 2.91 -8.62
CA VAL A 39 9.17 2.77 -7.22
C VAL A 39 9.66 4.11 -6.73
N GLU A 40 9.12 4.57 -5.62
CA GLU A 40 9.71 5.66 -4.84
C GLU A 40 10.67 5.04 -3.83
N THR A 41 11.92 5.51 -3.87
CA THR A 41 12.99 5.02 -2.99
C THR A 41 13.58 6.18 -2.20
N MET A 42 13.83 5.94 -0.92
CA MET A 42 14.51 6.85 -0.03
C MET A 42 15.67 6.13 0.65
N HIS A 43 16.85 6.72 0.57
CA HIS A 43 18.01 6.34 1.37
C HIS A 43 18.46 7.58 2.13
N GLU A 44 18.44 7.52 3.46
CA GLU A 44 18.90 8.58 4.33
C GLU A 44 19.75 7.99 5.46
N GLU A 45 20.85 8.67 5.80
CA GLU A 45 21.72 8.32 6.92
C GLU A 45 21.86 9.57 7.80
N GLY A 46 21.57 9.44 9.09
CA GLY A 46 21.67 10.53 10.06
C GLY A 46 22.84 10.30 11.00
N GLU A 47 24.05 10.72 10.62
CA GLU A 47 25.27 10.45 11.42
C GLU A 47 25.17 10.97 12.86
N THR A 48 24.73 12.22 13.04
CA THR A 48 24.61 12.86 14.36
C THR A 48 23.57 12.18 15.25
N LEU A 49 22.45 11.77 14.66
CA LEU A 49 21.33 11.15 15.39
C LEU A 49 21.37 9.61 15.34
N ARG A 50 22.39 9.03 14.69
CA ARG A 50 22.65 7.59 14.57
C ARG A 50 21.43 6.80 14.11
N TYR A 51 20.91 7.15 12.93
CA TYR A 51 19.88 6.35 12.26
C TYR A 51 20.17 6.11 10.78
N SER A 52 19.56 5.08 10.21
CA SER A 52 19.52 4.82 8.78
C SER A 52 18.11 4.53 8.29
N ILE A 53 17.77 4.96 7.08
CA ILE A 53 16.48 4.70 6.43
C ILE A 53 16.76 4.15 5.04
N ARG A 54 16.18 2.99 4.74
CA ARG A 54 16.10 2.43 3.38
C ARG A 54 14.65 2.06 3.07
N ALA A 55 13.90 3.01 2.53
CA ALA A 55 12.49 2.80 2.24
C ALA A 55 12.24 2.70 0.73
N GLY A 56 11.46 1.71 0.32
CA GLY A 56 10.90 1.57 -1.01
C GLY A 56 9.40 1.31 -0.96
N TYR A 57 8.63 2.03 -1.78
CA TYR A 57 7.18 1.79 -1.93
C TYR A 57 6.68 2.12 -3.33
N PRO A 58 5.59 1.48 -3.81
CA PRO A 58 5.14 1.66 -5.18
C PRO A 58 4.30 2.93 -5.34
N GLN A 59 4.33 3.47 -6.55
CA GLN A 59 3.43 4.47 -7.08
C GLN A 59 2.89 3.96 -8.41
N PHE A 60 1.60 4.15 -8.63
CA PHE A 60 0.92 3.73 -9.85
C PHE A 60 0.76 4.91 -10.81
N ARG A 61 1.05 4.67 -12.09
CA ARG A 61 0.77 5.60 -13.20
C ARG A 61 -0.02 4.88 -14.28
N SER A 62 -1.10 5.48 -14.77
CA SER A 62 -1.84 4.94 -15.91
C SER A 62 -2.72 6.01 -16.58
N THR A 63 -3.46 5.63 -17.61
CA THR A 63 -4.49 6.45 -18.26
C THR A 63 -5.83 6.46 -17.52
N LEU A 64 -5.92 5.77 -16.36
CA LEU A 64 -7.09 5.82 -15.48
C LEU A 64 -7.32 7.25 -14.96
N PRO A 65 -8.54 7.56 -14.48
CA PRO A 65 -8.83 8.87 -13.92
C PRO A 65 -7.79 9.27 -12.88
N ALA A 66 -7.14 10.42 -13.09
CA ALA A 66 -6.03 10.87 -12.23
C ALA A 66 -6.42 10.85 -10.74
N GLY A 67 -7.63 11.27 -10.41
CA GLY A 67 -8.11 11.29 -9.02
C GLY A 67 -8.26 9.92 -8.35
N ALA A 68 -8.46 8.82 -9.10
CA ALA A 68 -8.53 7.47 -8.52
C ALA A 68 -7.13 6.99 -8.13
N LEU A 69 -6.16 7.11 -9.04
CA LEU A 69 -4.77 6.73 -8.77
C LEU A 69 -4.13 7.61 -7.70
N GLU A 70 -4.42 8.91 -7.68
CA GLU A 70 -3.93 9.81 -6.64
C GLU A 70 -4.36 9.38 -5.23
N LYS A 71 -5.59 8.90 -5.06
CA LYS A 71 -6.05 8.36 -3.77
C LYS A 71 -5.25 7.12 -3.35
N VAL A 72 -5.05 6.17 -4.28
CA VAL A 72 -4.30 4.93 -4.01
C VAL A 72 -2.85 5.26 -3.66
N ASN A 73 -2.19 6.08 -4.47
CA ASN A 73 -0.82 6.54 -4.27
C ASN A 73 -0.64 7.28 -2.94
N LYS A 74 -1.60 8.15 -2.60
CA LYS A 74 -1.63 8.84 -1.31
C LYS A 74 -1.78 7.87 -0.14
N ALA A 75 -2.69 6.91 -0.24
CA ALA A 75 -2.89 5.89 0.79
C ALA A 75 -1.61 5.05 0.99
N ILE A 76 -0.90 4.69 -0.09
CA ILE A 76 0.39 3.99 -0.02
C ILE A 76 1.44 4.85 0.68
N SER A 77 1.59 6.12 0.31
CA SER A 77 2.55 7.01 0.97
C SER A 77 2.21 7.19 2.46
N THR A 78 0.93 7.18 2.82
CA THR A 78 0.47 7.30 4.21
C THR A 78 0.77 6.05 5.04
N MET A 79 1.02 4.89 4.40
CA MET A 79 1.51 3.70 5.11
C MET A 79 3.00 3.76 5.46
N VAL A 80 3.79 4.63 4.82
CA VAL A 80 5.27 4.60 4.92
C VAL A 80 5.84 5.87 5.55
N LEU A 81 5.36 7.03 5.11
CA LEU A 81 5.90 8.32 5.54
C LEU A 81 5.75 8.57 7.05
N PRO A 82 4.66 8.15 7.72
CA PRO A 82 4.55 8.31 9.17
C PRO A 82 5.63 7.53 9.95
N ASP A 83 5.95 6.28 9.55
CA ASP A 83 6.98 5.48 10.22
C ASP A 83 8.39 6.04 9.99
N ILE A 84 8.66 6.57 8.80
CA ILE A 84 9.89 7.33 8.50
C ILE A 84 10.01 8.55 9.44
N ALA A 85 8.94 9.34 9.56
CA ALA A 85 8.93 10.49 10.46
C ALA A 85 9.08 10.06 11.93
N GLY A 86 8.45 8.96 12.32
CA GLY A 86 8.54 8.37 13.66
C GLY A 86 9.96 7.95 14.02
N LEU A 87 10.69 7.28 13.12
CA LEU A 87 12.10 6.93 13.35
C LEU A 87 12.95 8.18 13.62
N LYS A 88 12.79 9.21 12.77
CA LYS A 88 13.58 10.47 12.90
C LYS A 88 13.27 11.19 14.21
N GLN A 89 12.01 11.20 14.61
CA GLN A 89 11.59 11.78 15.88
C GLN A 89 12.17 11.00 17.07
N ASN A 90 12.07 9.67 17.06
CA ASN A 90 12.63 8.83 18.11
C ASN A 90 14.15 9.03 18.23
N ALA A 91 14.87 9.06 17.12
CA ALA A 91 16.32 9.31 17.12
C ALA A 91 16.68 10.70 17.70
N ALA A 92 15.87 11.72 17.42
CA ALA A 92 16.04 13.04 18.01
C ALA A 92 15.76 13.05 19.52
N ASP A 93 14.73 12.34 19.97
CA ASP A 93 14.37 12.21 21.38
C ASP A 93 15.41 11.42 22.16
N ASP A 94 15.95 10.34 21.59
CA ASP A 94 17.05 9.55 22.16
C ASP A 94 18.32 10.39 22.31
N ALA A 95 18.67 11.19 21.30
CA ALA A 95 19.81 12.11 21.38
C ALA A 95 19.59 13.20 22.46
N ALA A 96 18.38 13.75 22.56
CA ALA A 96 18.03 14.72 23.58
C ALA A 96 18.05 14.12 25.01
N TRP A 97 17.64 12.86 25.15
CA TRP A 97 17.75 12.12 26.41
C TRP A 97 19.21 11.83 26.75
N ALA A 98 20.02 11.38 25.80
CA ALA A 98 21.44 11.08 26.02
C ALA A 98 22.24 12.32 26.44
N ALA A 99 21.93 13.49 25.87
CA ALA A 99 22.54 14.75 26.26
C ALA A 99 22.23 15.15 27.72
N LYS A 100 21.07 14.75 28.25
CA LYS A 100 20.68 14.98 29.66
C LYS A 100 21.21 13.90 30.61
N ASN A 101 21.52 12.71 30.09
CA ASN A 101 21.93 11.54 30.87
C ASN A 101 23.24 10.92 30.34
N PRO A 102 24.35 11.68 30.29
CA PRO A 102 25.58 11.24 29.61
C PRO A 102 26.22 9.99 30.23
N SER A 103 26.11 9.79 31.54
CA SER A 103 26.65 8.61 32.24
C SER A 103 25.92 7.32 31.89
N GLU A 104 24.62 7.41 31.60
CA GLU A 104 23.78 6.26 31.22
C GLU A 104 23.93 5.99 29.72
N ALA A 105 23.89 7.05 28.90
CA ALA A 105 24.12 6.95 27.47
C ALA A 105 25.52 6.38 27.14
N GLY A 106 26.54 6.70 27.93
CA GLY A 106 27.89 6.16 27.77
C GLY A 106 28.02 4.66 28.04
N GLN A 107 26.99 4.02 28.61
CA GLN A 107 26.95 2.56 28.81
C GLN A 107 26.31 1.83 27.62
N LEU A 108 25.65 2.55 26.71
CA LEU A 108 25.06 1.95 25.52
C LEU A 108 26.15 1.64 24.49
N PRO A 109 26.05 0.50 23.76
CA PRO A 109 27.00 0.16 22.73
C PRO A 109 27.09 1.24 21.64
N VAL A 110 28.32 1.70 21.37
CA VAL A 110 28.64 2.77 20.40
C VAL A 110 28.46 2.34 18.94
N ASP A 111 28.15 1.06 18.68
CA ASP A 111 27.88 0.49 17.38
C ASP A 111 26.38 0.33 17.06
N GLN A 112 25.48 0.63 18.00
CA GLN A 112 24.04 0.53 17.77
C GLN A 112 23.45 1.78 17.11
N SER A 113 22.93 1.63 15.90
CA SER A 113 22.19 2.66 15.16
C SER A 113 20.75 2.23 14.99
N SER A 114 19.81 3.16 15.15
CA SER A 114 18.41 2.90 14.80
C SER A 114 18.28 2.72 13.29
N PHE A 115 17.32 1.93 12.83
CA PHE A 115 17.05 1.82 11.40
C PHE A 115 15.58 1.56 11.07
N LEU A 116 15.20 1.92 9.85
CA LEU A 116 13.95 1.49 9.21
C LEU A 116 14.24 1.06 7.78
N ASN A 117 13.90 -0.18 7.46
CA ASN A 117 13.92 -0.72 6.12
C ASN A 117 12.48 -1.03 5.68
N THR A 118 12.14 -0.75 4.42
CA THR A 118 10.89 -1.24 3.83
C THR A 118 11.11 -1.99 2.54
N GLU A 119 10.32 -3.04 2.37
CA GLU A 119 10.20 -3.80 1.13
C GLU A 119 8.73 -3.85 0.74
N TYR A 120 8.44 -3.83 -0.56
CA TYR A 120 7.07 -3.93 -1.05
C TYR A 120 6.89 -5.10 -2.00
N GLU A 121 5.66 -5.56 -2.07
CA GLU A 121 5.20 -6.62 -2.93
C GLU A 121 3.82 -6.25 -3.49
N ILE A 122 3.55 -6.67 -4.71
CA ILE A 122 2.23 -6.48 -5.34
C ILE A 122 1.66 -7.87 -5.60
N PRO A 123 1.06 -8.53 -4.59
CA PRO A 123 0.53 -9.88 -4.73
C PRO A 123 -0.62 -9.97 -5.74
N TYR A 124 -1.30 -8.86 -6.04
CA TYR A 124 -2.39 -8.83 -7.01
C TYR A 124 -2.45 -7.49 -7.74
N LEU A 125 -2.51 -7.52 -9.07
CA LEU A 125 -2.71 -6.34 -9.92
C LEU A 125 -3.54 -6.72 -11.14
N THR A 126 -4.68 -6.06 -11.29
CA THR A 126 -5.51 -6.09 -12.50
C THR A 126 -5.82 -4.66 -12.95
N ASN A 127 -6.69 -4.51 -13.94
CA ASN A 127 -7.18 -3.19 -14.34
C ASN A 127 -8.17 -2.59 -13.31
N ASP A 128 -8.75 -3.43 -12.44
CA ASP A 128 -9.83 -3.04 -11.52
C ASP A 128 -9.39 -3.04 -10.07
N LEU A 129 -8.41 -3.86 -9.70
CA LEU A 129 -8.00 -4.07 -8.31
C LEU A 129 -6.48 -4.12 -8.19
N VAL A 130 -5.96 -3.53 -7.12
CA VAL A 130 -4.58 -3.71 -6.69
C VAL A 130 -4.53 -4.13 -5.23
N SER A 131 -3.57 -5.01 -4.93
CA SER A 131 -3.16 -5.35 -3.57
C SER A 131 -1.68 -5.05 -3.43
N VAL A 132 -1.32 -4.25 -2.43
CA VAL A 132 0.05 -3.88 -2.09
C VAL A 132 0.33 -4.35 -0.68
N ARG A 133 1.44 -5.07 -0.51
CA ARG A 133 1.98 -5.45 0.79
C ARG A 133 3.29 -4.71 1.00
N ILE A 134 3.46 -4.06 2.16
CA ILE A 134 4.70 -3.39 2.55
C ILE A 134 5.17 -3.98 3.86
N ARG A 135 6.35 -4.59 3.84
CA ARG A 135 7.03 -5.14 5.01
C ARG A 135 7.97 -4.08 5.57
N PHE A 136 7.91 -3.88 6.88
CA PHE A 136 8.79 -3.01 7.64
C PHE A 136 9.71 -3.87 8.49
N GLU A 137 10.96 -3.47 8.55
CA GLU A 137 11.93 -3.94 9.53
C GLU A 137 12.50 -2.72 10.23
N THR A 138 12.42 -2.69 11.55
CA THR A 138 12.84 -1.55 12.36
C THR A 138 13.67 -2.00 13.56
N TYR A 139 14.57 -1.14 13.99
CA TYR A 139 15.34 -1.30 15.21
C TYR A 139 15.56 0.07 15.83
N SER A 140 15.41 0.15 17.15
CA SER A 140 15.84 1.31 17.93
C SER A 140 17.17 0.97 18.60
N ALA A 141 18.14 1.88 18.52
CA ALA A 141 19.40 1.72 19.23
C ALA A 141 19.15 1.45 20.72
N GLY A 142 19.88 0.51 21.31
CA GLY A 142 19.67 0.06 22.70
C GLY A 142 18.60 -1.02 22.86
N ALA A 143 17.78 -1.30 21.85
CA ALA A 143 16.80 -2.37 21.93
C ALA A 143 17.45 -3.76 21.90
N ALA A 144 16.82 -4.73 22.56
CA ALA A 144 17.30 -6.11 22.60
C ALA A 144 17.21 -6.82 21.24
N HIS A 145 16.23 -6.44 20.41
CA HIS A 145 16.01 -7.00 19.07
C HIS A 145 15.26 -6.00 18.19
N GLY A 146 15.27 -6.24 16.88
CA GLY A 146 14.42 -5.52 15.93
C GLY A 146 12.95 -5.93 16.02
N MET A 147 12.12 -5.24 15.26
CA MET A 147 10.71 -5.53 15.07
C MET A 147 10.41 -5.55 13.57
N SER A 148 9.53 -6.45 13.15
CA SER A 148 8.98 -6.46 11.80
C SER A 148 7.46 -6.39 11.84
N PHE A 149 6.88 -5.61 10.95
CA PHE A 149 5.43 -5.56 10.76
C PHE A 149 5.10 -5.39 9.29
N THR A 150 3.82 -5.49 8.94
CA THR A 150 3.38 -5.45 7.55
C THR A 150 2.09 -4.66 7.44
N TYR A 151 2.04 -3.75 6.46
CA TYR A 151 0.81 -3.12 6.01
C TYR A 151 0.35 -3.73 4.69
N VAL A 152 -0.96 -3.88 4.55
CA VAL A 152 -1.60 -4.33 3.31
C VAL A 152 -2.66 -3.31 2.92
N LEU A 153 -2.63 -2.91 1.65
CA LEU A 153 -3.63 -2.06 1.03
C LEU A 153 -4.27 -2.81 -0.13
N ASN A 154 -5.59 -2.90 -0.12
CA ASN A 154 -6.37 -3.36 -1.26
C ASN A 154 -7.17 -2.17 -1.77
N ALA A 155 -7.16 -1.91 -3.07
CA ALA A 155 -7.87 -0.77 -3.62
C ALA A 155 -8.48 -1.07 -4.99
N ARG A 156 -9.70 -0.56 -5.19
CA ARG A 156 -10.37 -0.56 -6.49
C ARG A 156 -9.86 0.61 -7.32
N LEU A 157 -9.34 0.32 -8.50
CA LEU A 157 -8.63 1.28 -9.36
C LEU A 157 -9.57 2.22 -10.12
N SER A 158 -10.86 1.87 -10.26
CA SER A 158 -11.83 2.69 -11.00
C SER A 158 -12.17 4.01 -10.30
N ASP A 159 -12.17 4.03 -8.96
CA ASP A 159 -12.56 5.17 -8.13
C ASP A 159 -11.57 5.49 -6.99
N GLY A 160 -10.57 4.62 -6.80
CA GLY A 160 -9.56 4.73 -5.75
C GLY A 160 -10.10 4.37 -4.37
N GLU A 161 -11.20 3.60 -4.29
CA GLU A 161 -11.72 3.12 -3.01
C GLU A 161 -10.74 2.14 -2.36
N ILE A 162 -10.37 2.41 -1.10
CA ILE A 162 -9.61 1.48 -0.29
C ILE A 162 -10.59 0.47 0.30
N LEU A 163 -10.33 -0.81 0.03
CA LEU A 163 -11.16 -1.91 0.51
C LEU A 163 -10.63 -2.36 1.86
N ASP A 164 -11.44 -2.20 2.90
CA ASP A 164 -11.19 -2.81 4.19
C ASP A 164 -11.66 -4.28 4.19
N THR A 165 -11.16 -5.05 5.15
CA THR A 165 -11.51 -6.48 5.26
C THR A 165 -12.99 -6.66 5.59
N GLU A 166 -13.60 -5.74 6.33
CA GLU A 166 -15.01 -5.81 6.72
C GLU A 166 -15.93 -5.68 5.51
N GLY A 167 -15.63 -4.75 4.60
CA GLY A 167 -16.37 -4.47 3.37
C GLY A 167 -16.28 -5.57 2.32
N LEU A 168 -15.47 -6.62 2.54
CA LEU A 168 -15.47 -7.83 1.72
C LEU A 168 -16.68 -8.73 1.99
N PHE A 169 -17.41 -8.50 3.09
CA PHE A 169 -18.53 -9.33 3.51
C PHE A 169 -19.87 -8.58 3.38
N LEU A 170 -20.94 -9.31 3.05
CA LEU A 170 -22.30 -8.74 3.03
C LEU A 170 -22.75 -8.29 4.42
N ASP A 171 -22.40 -9.07 5.45
CA ASP A 171 -22.45 -8.68 6.86
C ASP A 171 -21.02 -8.70 7.39
N GLY A 172 -20.44 -7.50 7.53
CA GLY A 172 -19.07 -7.29 7.98
C GLY A 172 -18.75 -7.99 9.30
N LYS A 173 -19.64 -7.87 10.29
CA LYS A 173 -19.44 -8.46 11.63
C LYS A 173 -19.48 -9.98 11.57
N GLN A 174 -20.46 -10.54 10.87
CA GLN A 174 -20.58 -11.98 10.72
C GLN A 174 -19.40 -12.56 9.94
N GLY A 175 -18.94 -11.85 8.90
CA GLY A 175 -17.78 -12.24 8.10
C GLY A 175 -16.47 -12.25 8.91
N LEU A 176 -16.22 -11.20 9.68
CA LEU A 176 -15.05 -11.12 10.57
C LEU A 176 -15.10 -12.21 11.67
N GLN A 177 -16.28 -12.50 12.21
CA GLN A 177 -16.45 -13.58 13.18
C GLN A 177 -16.14 -14.95 12.56
N TRP A 178 -16.62 -15.21 11.34
CA TRP A 178 -16.34 -16.45 10.62
C TRP A 178 -14.84 -16.59 10.33
N LEU A 179 -14.19 -15.52 9.84
CA LEU A 179 -12.75 -15.52 9.55
C LEU A 179 -11.94 -15.78 10.82
N SER A 180 -12.31 -15.16 11.94
CA SER A 180 -11.68 -15.41 13.25
C SER A 180 -11.80 -16.87 13.67
N GLN A 181 -12.99 -17.46 13.55
CA GLN A 181 -13.23 -18.87 13.88
C GLN A 181 -12.44 -19.82 12.99
N TYR A 182 -12.36 -19.53 11.70
CA TYR A 182 -11.53 -20.28 10.76
C TYR A 182 -10.06 -20.26 11.20
N CYS A 183 -9.48 -19.09 11.48
CA CYS A 183 -8.09 -18.97 11.92
C CYS A 183 -7.83 -19.72 13.23
N VAL A 184 -8.74 -19.63 14.22
CA VAL A 184 -8.61 -20.38 15.48
C VAL A 184 -8.65 -21.89 15.25
N THR A 185 -9.46 -22.35 14.30
CA THR A 185 -9.57 -23.77 13.97
C THR A 185 -8.32 -24.26 13.26
N ASP A 186 -7.81 -23.51 12.29
CA ASP A 186 -6.57 -23.82 11.57
C ASP A 186 -5.36 -23.84 12.52
N LEU A 187 -5.21 -22.84 13.39
CA LEU A 187 -4.13 -22.79 14.38
C LEU A 187 -4.12 -23.97 15.34
N LYS A 188 -5.28 -24.55 15.66
CA LYS A 188 -5.35 -25.78 16.49
C LYS A 188 -4.89 -27.03 15.75
N SER A 189 -4.71 -26.96 14.44
CA SER A 189 -4.29 -28.07 13.58
C SER A 189 -2.83 -28.00 13.11
N GLN A 190 -2.12 -26.92 13.46
CA GLN A 190 -0.67 -26.78 13.28
C GLN A 190 0.07 -27.39 14.48
#